data_AF-A0A1M5GLZ3-F1
#
_entry.id   AF-A0A1M5GLZ3-F1
#
_cell.length_a   1.000
_cell.length_b   1.000
_cell.length_c   1.000
_cell.angle_alpha   90.00
_cell.angle_beta   90.00
_cell.angle_gamma   90.00
#
_symmetry.space_group_name_H-M   'P 1'
#
loop_
_entity.id
_entity.type
_entity.pdbx_description
1 polymer ?
#
loop_
_entity_poly.entity_id
_entity_poly.type
_entity_poly.pdbx_seq_one_letter_code
_entity_poly.pdbx_strand_id
1 'polypeptide(L)'
;MQSTKYYREVIAFYYANERDPLPTSSIALWHALLFINSNANWADDFTVSGPVLRLKAGLPLASFKRARRILIEKEYIEYQSRGNLPGFYRMKRLSRLDDGGTCQECLTGESRRGRLMEVMDKEKASLEKKARELKISNDETD
;
A
#
# COMPACT_ATOMS: atom_id res chain seq x y z
N MET A 1 -10.55 8.02 18.01
CA MET A 1 -9.18 7.48 17.84
C MET A 1 -9.22 6.30 16.84
N GLN A 2 -9.00 6.55 15.54
CA GLN A 2 -8.96 5.52 14.47
C GLN A 2 -7.50 5.22 14.00
N SER A 3 -6.52 5.97 14.52
CA SER A 3 -5.18 6.12 13.92
C SER A 3 -4.29 4.88 14.01
N THR A 4 -4.42 4.06 15.06
CA THR A 4 -3.50 2.95 15.32
C THR A 4 -3.68 1.77 14.37
N LYS A 5 -4.91 1.39 14.01
CA LYS A 5 -5.16 0.29 13.06
C LYS A 5 -4.67 0.65 11.66
N TYR A 6 -4.94 1.87 11.19
CA TYR A 6 -4.53 2.33 9.86
C TYR A 6 -3.02 2.32 9.70
N TYR A 7 -2.32 2.95 10.64
CA TYR A 7 -0.87 3.04 10.63
C TYR A 7 -0.20 1.65 10.62
N ARG A 8 -0.72 0.70 11.39
CA ARG A 8 -0.18 -0.65 11.48
C ARG A 8 -0.34 -1.45 10.19
N GLU A 9 -1.49 -1.35 9.53
CA GLU A 9 -1.68 -1.99 8.22
C GLU A 9 -0.73 -1.41 7.18
N VAL A 10 -0.55 -0.09 7.16
CA VAL A 10 0.40 0.57 6.24
C VAL A 10 1.82 0.09 6.45
N ILE A 11 2.29 0.01 7.70
CA ILE A 11 3.63 -0.52 7.99
C ILE A 11 3.75 -1.98 7.56
N ALA A 12 2.78 -2.82 7.92
CA ALA A 12 2.78 -4.23 7.58
C ALA A 12 2.81 -4.44 6.06
N PHE A 13 2.09 -3.59 5.32
CA PHE A 13 2.12 -3.57 3.87
C PHE A 13 3.50 -3.28 3.31
N TYR A 14 4.20 -2.25 3.80
CA TYR A 14 5.55 -1.95 3.30
C TYR A 14 6.55 -3.10 3.57
N TYR A 15 6.47 -3.73 4.76
CA TYR A 15 7.28 -4.93 5.04
C TYR A 15 6.97 -6.13 4.15
N ALA A 16 5.71 -6.27 3.69
CA ALA A 16 5.33 -7.31 2.74
C ALA A 16 5.80 -6.95 1.31
N ASN A 17 5.65 -5.68 0.93
CA ASN A 17 6.02 -5.15 -0.38
C ASN A 17 7.55 -5.18 -0.61
N GLU A 18 8.37 -5.06 0.44
CA GLU A 18 9.83 -5.27 0.34
C GLU A 18 10.20 -6.70 -0.11
N ARG A 19 9.40 -7.70 0.26
CA ARG A 19 9.65 -9.11 -0.08
C ARG A 19 9.09 -9.46 -1.45
N ASP A 20 7.93 -8.90 -1.77
CA ASP A 20 7.23 -9.18 -3.01
C ASP A 20 6.57 -7.90 -3.56
N PRO A 21 7.35 -7.09 -4.32
CA PRO A 21 6.91 -5.77 -4.74
C PRO A 21 5.67 -5.83 -5.62
N LEU A 22 4.74 -4.91 -5.33
CA LEU A 22 3.55 -4.69 -6.12
C LEU A 22 3.78 -3.60 -7.17
N PRO A 23 3.10 -3.68 -8.33
CA PRO A 23 3.08 -2.57 -9.27
C PRO A 23 2.47 -1.32 -8.63
N THR A 24 2.96 -0.13 -9.01
CA THR A 24 2.50 1.17 -8.47
C THR A 24 0.99 1.35 -8.51
N SER A 25 0.33 0.87 -9.58
CA SER A 25 -1.13 0.92 -9.70
C SER A 25 -1.85 0.06 -8.66
N SER A 26 -1.26 -1.06 -8.25
CA SER A 26 -1.81 -1.94 -7.21
C SER A 26 -1.62 -1.33 -5.83
N ILE A 27 -0.46 -0.71 -5.57
CA ILE A 27 -0.18 0.03 -4.34
C ILE A 27 -1.19 1.17 -4.15
N ALA A 28 -1.39 2.00 -5.19
CA ALA A 28 -2.34 3.12 -5.15
C ALA A 28 -3.78 2.65 -4.88
N LEU A 29 -4.20 1.56 -5.53
CA LEU A 29 -5.53 0.98 -5.31
C LEU A 29 -5.69 0.43 -3.89
N TRP A 30 -4.68 -0.24 -3.36
CA TRP A 30 -4.70 -0.79 -2.01
C TRP A 30 -4.82 0.31 -0.95
N HIS A 31 -4.06 1.40 -1.05
CA HIS A 31 -4.18 2.54 -0.14
C HIS A 31 -5.56 3.22 -0.23
N ALA A 32 -6.12 3.35 -1.43
CA ALA A 32 -7.47 3.90 -1.61
C ALA A 32 -8.53 3.02 -0.92
N LEU A 33 -8.43 1.70 -1.05
CA LEU A 33 -9.32 0.75 -0.36
C LEU A 33 -9.13 0.81 1.16
N LEU A 34 -7.89 0.85 1.64
CA LEU A 34 -7.60 0.93 3.07
C LEU A 34 -8.17 2.20 3.69
N PHE A 35 -8.03 3.36 3.04
CA PHE A 35 -8.60 4.63 3.50
C PHE A 35 -10.13 4.56 3.58
N ILE A 36 -10.78 3.94 2.60
CA ILE A 36 -12.23 3.76 2.61
C ILE A 36 -12.64 2.82 3.74
N ASN A 37 -11.93 1.71 3.93
CA ASN A 37 -12.21 0.77 5.02
C ASN A 37 -12.01 1.43 6.40
N SER A 38 -10.97 2.25 6.58
CA SER A 38 -10.79 2.98 7.84
C SER A 38 -11.93 3.95 8.13
N ASN A 39 -12.52 4.56 7.10
CA ASN A 39 -13.69 5.41 7.27
C ASN A 39 -14.98 4.60 7.48
N ALA A 40 -15.03 3.37 6.96
CA ALA A 40 -16.09 2.39 7.21
C ALA A 40 -15.92 1.65 8.55
N ASN A 41 -15.10 2.19 9.47
CA ASN A 41 -14.86 1.64 10.80
C ASN A 41 -14.35 0.19 10.81
N TRP A 42 -13.53 -0.19 9.83
CA TRP A 42 -12.92 -1.52 9.74
C TRP A 42 -13.93 -2.65 9.56
N ALA A 43 -14.96 -2.42 8.74
CA ALA A 43 -15.90 -3.46 8.36
C ALA A 43 -15.20 -4.60 7.63
N ASP A 44 -15.59 -5.84 7.94
CA ASP A 44 -15.07 -7.03 7.25
C ASP A 44 -15.42 -6.98 5.75
N ASP A 45 -16.68 -6.65 5.45
CA ASP A 45 -17.17 -6.45 4.10
C ASP A 45 -17.69 -5.02 3.92
N PHE A 46 -17.24 -4.35 2.87
CA PHE A 46 -17.73 -3.03 2.50
C PHE A 46 -18.01 -2.94 1.01
N THR A 47 -19.01 -2.13 0.67
CA THR A 47 -19.36 -1.83 -0.72
C THR A 47 -18.73 -0.53 -1.16
N VAL A 48 -18.14 -0.53 -2.34
CA VAL A 48 -17.67 0.72 -2.94
C VAL A 48 -17.95 0.77 -4.43
N SER A 49 -18.37 1.95 -4.89
CA SER A 49 -18.60 2.21 -6.31
C SER A 49 -17.28 2.17 -7.09
N GLY A 50 -17.23 1.39 -8.17
CA GLY A 50 -16.04 1.24 -9.01
C GLY A 50 -15.51 2.58 -9.57
N PRO A 51 -16.37 3.47 -10.12
CA PRO A 51 -15.98 4.82 -10.52
C PRO A 51 -15.36 5.66 -9.39
N VAL A 52 -15.95 5.63 -8.18
CA VAL A 52 -15.43 6.39 -7.02
C VAL A 52 -14.06 5.87 -6.60
N LEU A 53 -13.91 4.54 -6.57
CA LEU A 53 -12.64 3.92 -6.20
C LEU A 53 -11.54 4.22 -7.21
N ARG A 54 -11.87 4.17 -8.51
CA ARG A 54 -10.95 4.57 -9.58
C ARG A 54 -10.48 6.01 -9.44
N LEU A 55 -11.41 6.92 -9.17
CA LEU A 55 -11.11 8.34 -8.96
C LEU A 55 -10.17 8.53 -7.77
N LYS A 56 -10.45 7.88 -6.63
CA LYS A 56 -9.60 7.94 -5.43
C LYS A 56 -8.22 7.32 -5.64
N ALA A 57 -8.13 6.24 -6.40
CA ALA A 57 -6.86 5.60 -6.74
C ALA A 57 -6.09 6.34 -7.86
N GLY A 58 -6.72 7.29 -8.56
CA GLY A 58 -6.11 7.99 -9.69
C GLY A 58 -5.80 7.09 -10.89
N LEU A 59 -6.59 6.03 -11.12
CA LEU A 59 -6.28 5.01 -12.13
C LEU A 59 -7.24 5.04 -13.33
N PRO A 60 -6.72 4.90 -14.57
CA PRO A 60 -7.55 4.63 -15.73
C PRO A 60 -8.19 3.23 -15.61
N LEU A 61 -9.30 3.00 -16.31
CA LEU A 61 -10.11 1.79 -16.16
C LEU A 61 -9.32 0.50 -16.41
N ALA A 62 -8.45 0.46 -17.43
CA ALA A 62 -7.63 -0.70 -17.74
C ALA A 62 -6.66 -1.04 -16.61
N SER A 63 -5.91 -0.04 -16.12
CA SER A 63 -4.98 -0.19 -15.00
C SER A 63 -5.69 -0.56 -13.71
N PHE A 64 -6.87 -0.01 -13.45
CA PHE A 64 -7.70 -0.38 -12.30
C PHE A 64 -8.10 -1.86 -12.32
N LYS A 65 -8.57 -2.37 -13.47
CA LYS A 65 -8.95 -3.79 -13.61
C LYS A 65 -7.75 -4.71 -13.37
N ARG A 66 -6.59 -4.37 -13.94
CA ARG A 66 -5.34 -5.13 -13.76
C ARG A 66 -4.85 -5.07 -12.30
N ALA A 67 -4.82 -3.89 -11.71
CA ALA A 67 -4.42 -3.69 -10.32
C ALA A 67 -5.29 -4.50 -9.37
N ARG A 68 -6.63 -4.45 -9.56
CA ARG A 68 -7.55 -5.24 -8.75
C ARG A 68 -7.29 -6.74 -8.87
N ARG A 69 -7.03 -7.25 -10.09
CA ARG A 69 -6.71 -8.66 -10.31
C ARG A 69 -5.43 -9.05 -9.54
N ILE A 70 -4.37 -8.25 -9.64
CA ILE A 70 -3.11 -8.51 -8.94
C ILE A 70 -3.30 -8.51 -7.42
N LEU A 71 -4.07 -7.58 -6.87
CA LEU A 71 -4.35 -7.55 -5.44
C LEU A 71 -5.15 -8.76 -4.96
N ILE A 72 -6.03 -9.32 -5.80
CA ILE A 72 -6.76 -10.57 -5.52
C ILE A 72 -5.81 -11.77 -5.60
N GLU A 73 -5.01 -11.87 -6.66
CA GLU A 73 -4.03 -12.95 -6.87
C GLU A 73 -3.01 -13.02 -5.73
N LYS A 74 -2.60 -11.87 -5.19
CA LYS A 74 -1.67 -11.77 -4.06
C LYS A 74 -2.36 -11.77 -2.69
N GLU A 75 -3.66 -12.05 -2.64
CA GLU A 75 -4.44 -12.15 -1.40
C GLU A 75 -4.37 -10.90 -0.50
N TYR A 76 -4.24 -9.70 -1.08
CA TYR A 76 -4.35 -8.44 -0.32
C TYR A 76 -5.81 -8.03 -0.12
N ILE A 77 -6.70 -8.42 -1.05
CA ILE A 77 -8.12 -8.14 -1.01
C ILE A 77 -8.93 -9.32 -1.52
N GLU A 78 -10.18 -9.42 -1.10
CA GLU A 78 -11.20 -10.21 -1.78
C GLU A 78 -12.18 -9.27 -2.46
N TYR A 79 -12.69 -9.69 -3.63
CA TYR A 79 -13.66 -8.92 -4.40
C TYR A 79 -14.76 -9.82 -4.93
N GLN A 80 -16.01 -9.42 -4.70
CA GLN A 80 -17.18 -10.10 -5.26
C GLN A 80 -17.99 -9.14 -6.13
N SER A 81 -18.18 -9.52 -7.40
CA SER A 81 -19.00 -8.77 -8.34
C SER A 81 -20.49 -9.04 -8.09
N ARG A 82 -21.33 -8.00 -8.17
CA ARG A 82 -22.79 -8.10 -7.98
C ARG A 82 -23.58 -7.61 -9.21
N GLY A 83 -23.08 -7.91 -10.40
CA GLY A 83 -23.69 -7.44 -11.65
C GLY A 83 -23.73 -5.91 -11.71
N ASN A 84 -24.94 -5.34 -11.64
CA ASN A 84 -25.17 -3.89 -11.70
C ASN A 84 -25.00 -3.17 -10.35
N LEU A 85 -24.84 -3.89 -9.23
CA LEU A 85 -24.62 -3.29 -7.93
C LEU A 85 -23.12 -3.08 -7.64
N PRO A 86 -22.77 -2.14 -6.73
CA PRO A 86 -21.40 -2.02 -6.23
C PRO A 86 -20.90 -3.36 -5.69
N GLY A 87 -19.70 -3.75 -6.13
CA GLY A 87 -19.07 -4.98 -5.66
C GLY A 87 -18.70 -4.90 -4.18
N PHE A 88 -18.67 -6.06 -3.53
CA PHE A 88 -18.13 -6.19 -2.18
C PHE A 88 -16.62 -6.28 -2.23
N TYR A 89 -16.00 -5.63 -1.26
CA TYR A 89 -14.57 -5.71 -1.00
C TYR A 89 -14.35 -6.13 0.46
N ARG A 90 -13.37 -7.00 0.66
CA ARG A 90 -12.82 -7.35 1.96
C ARG A 90 -11.34 -7.08 1.94
N MET A 91 -10.85 -6.30 2.90
CA MET A 91 -9.41 -6.10 3.08
C MET A 91 -8.85 -7.27 3.86
N LYS A 92 -7.79 -7.91 3.35
CA LYS A 92 -7.06 -8.89 4.14
C LYS A 92 -6.17 -8.16 5.14
N ARG A 93 -6.24 -8.57 6.41
CA ARG A 93 -5.43 -8.00 7.50
C ARG A 93 -3.99 -8.44 7.32
N LEU A 94 -3.08 -7.49 7.17
CA LEU A 94 -1.64 -7.74 7.04
C LEU A 94 -0.95 -7.59 8.40
N SER A 95 -1.44 -6.67 9.22
CA SER A 95 -0.98 -6.56 10.60
C SER A 95 -1.45 -7.79 11.38
N ARG A 96 -0.51 -8.66 11.78
CA ARG A 96 -0.78 -9.67 12.79
C ARG A 96 -1.04 -8.91 14.08
N LEU A 97 -2.30 -8.89 14.46
CA LEU A 97 -2.74 -8.31 15.70
C LEU A 97 -3.52 -9.37 16.44
N ASP A 98 -2.81 -9.98 17.36
CA ASP A 98 -3.25 -11.05 18.22
C ASP A 98 -4.49 -10.61 19.01
N ASP A 99 -5.59 -11.30 18.76
CA ASP A 99 -6.72 -11.33 19.69
C ASP A 99 -6.26 -12.12 20.92
N GLY A 100 -5.74 -11.42 21.94
CA GLY A 100 -5.62 -11.95 23.30
C GLY A 100 -4.33 -12.67 23.71
N GLY A 101 -3.19 -12.38 23.08
CA GLY A 101 -1.89 -12.86 23.56
C GLY A 101 -0.88 -11.73 23.65
N THR A 102 -0.42 -11.39 24.86
CA THR A 102 0.80 -10.60 25.04
C THR A 102 1.98 -11.36 24.44
N CYS A 103 2.36 -11.02 23.22
CA CYS A 103 3.67 -11.32 22.65
C CYS A 103 4.23 -10.02 22.08
N GLN A 104 4.84 -9.23 22.95
CA GLN A 104 5.58 -8.03 22.61
C GLN A 104 6.92 -8.40 21.96
N GLU A 105 6.89 -9.00 20.76
CA GLU A 105 8.09 -9.34 19.99
C GLU A 105 8.07 -8.81 18.53
N CYS A 106 7.00 -8.14 18.10
CA CYS A 106 7.02 -7.46 16.79
C CYS A 106 7.27 -5.95 16.87
N LEU A 107 7.12 -5.33 18.05
CA LEU A 107 7.33 -3.89 18.27
C LEU A 107 8.67 -3.55 18.93
N THR A 108 9.45 -4.54 19.36
CA THR A 108 10.89 -4.37 19.69
C THR A 108 11.72 -4.45 18.41
N GLY A 109 11.32 -3.65 17.43
CA GLY A 109 11.95 -3.54 16.11
C GLY A 109 12.95 -2.40 16.01
N GLU A 110 13.62 -2.01 17.10
CA GLU A 110 14.69 -0.99 17.08
C GLU A 110 15.74 -1.32 16.00
N SER A 111 15.96 -2.61 15.72
CA SER A 111 16.88 -3.08 14.67
C SER A 111 16.30 -3.12 13.24
N ARG A 112 14.97 -3.22 13.05
CA ARG A 112 14.36 -3.28 11.69
C ARG A 112 13.89 -1.93 11.18
N ARG A 113 13.43 -1.05 12.07
CA ARG A 113 13.10 0.34 11.74
C ARG A 113 14.35 1.13 11.33
N GLY A 114 15.48 0.87 11.99
CA GLY A 114 16.80 1.39 11.58
C GLY A 114 17.19 0.94 10.18
N ARG A 115 17.08 -0.36 9.88
CA ARG A 115 17.38 -0.89 8.54
C ARG A 115 16.50 -0.29 7.43
N LEU A 116 15.20 -0.11 7.66
CA LEU A 116 14.32 0.48 6.65
C LEU A 116 14.65 1.96 6.42
N MET A 117 14.89 2.74 7.48
CA MET A 117 15.32 4.13 7.35
C MET A 117 16.68 4.23 6.63
N GLU A 118 17.65 3.38 6.97
CA GLU A 118 18.95 3.33 6.30
C GLU A 118 18.85 2.99 4.81
N VAL A 119 17.96 2.06 4.43
CA VAL A 119 17.74 1.71 3.02
C VAL A 119 17.15 2.90 2.27
N MET A 120 16.14 3.56 2.84
CA MET A 120 15.52 4.74 2.24
C MET A 120 16.50 5.92 2.14
N ASP A 121 17.35 6.13 3.15
CA ASP A 121 18.38 7.18 3.15
C ASP A 121 19.46 6.91 2.09
N LYS A 122 19.86 5.64 1.91
CA LYS A 122 20.80 5.22 0.86
C LYS A 122 20.21 5.41 -0.53
N GLU A 123 18.93 5.08 -0.74
CA GLU A 123 18.24 5.33 -2.01
C GLU A 123 18.12 6.82 -2.32
N LYS A 124 17.76 7.64 -1.32
CA LYS A 124 17.71 9.10 -1.45
C LYS A 124 19.07 9.67 -1.86
N ALA A 125 20.15 9.26 -1.20
CA ALA A 125 21.51 9.70 -1.52
C ALA A 125 21.93 9.28 -2.95
N SER A 126 21.53 8.08 -3.40
CA SER A 126 21.78 7.60 -4.76
C SER A 126 21.06 8.46 -5.81
N LEU A 127 19.80 8.80 -5.58
CA LEU A 127 19.01 9.66 -6.47
C LEU A 127 19.58 11.08 -6.55
N GLU A 128 20.00 11.66 -5.42
CA GLU A 128 20.62 12.99 -5.37
C GLU A 128 21.99 13.03 -6.07
N LYS A 129 22.76 11.94 -6.00
CA LYS A 129 24.02 11.82 -6.75
C LYS A 129 23.75 11.78 -8.25
N LYS A 130 22.81 10.94 -8.69
CA LYS A 130 22.42 10.83 -10.10
C LYS A 130 21.85 12.14 -10.67
N ALA A 131 21.09 12.88 -9.86
CA ALA A 131 20.56 14.19 -10.25
C ALA A 131 21.66 15.28 -10.39
N ARG A 132 22.77 15.17 -9.65
CA ARG A 132 23.93 16.07 -9.80
C ARG A 132 24.73 15.76 -11.05
N GLU A 133 24.97 14.47 -11.33
CA GLU A 133 25.69 14.02 -12.54
C GLU A 133 24.96 14.44 -13.82
N LEU A 134 23.62 14.34 -13.85
CA LEU A 134 22.79 14.81 -14.96
C LEU A 134 22.81 16.32 -15.17
N LYS A 135 23.04 17.11 -14.11
CA LYS A 135 23.18 18.58 -14.23
C LYS A 135 24.54 18.98 -14.79
N ILE A 136 25.60 18.31 -14.36
CA ILE A 136 26.97 18.54 -14.86
C ILE A 136 27.06 18.20 -16.35
N SER A 137 26.43 17.12 -16.80
CA SER A 137 26.41 16.73 -18.21
C SER A 137 25.68 17.71 -19.14
N ASN A 138 24.77 18.55 -18.62
CA ASN A 138 24.03 19.50 -19.44
C ASN A 138 24.72 20.87 -19.52
N ASP A 139 25.53 21.24 -18.51
CA ASP A 139 26.32 22.49 -18.50
C ASP A 139 27.60 22.41 -19.36
N GLU A 140 28.08 21.22 -19.73
CA GLU A 140 29.27 21.03 -20.58
C GLU A 140 28.98 21.01 -22.09
N THR A 141 27.73 21.26 -22.51
CA THR A 141 27.30 21.17 -23.93
C THR A 141 26.80 22.47 -24.56
N ASP A 142 27.03 23.62 -23.93
CA ASP A 142 26.81 24.96 -24.52
C ASP A 142 28.15 25.71 -24.73
#